data_AF-R5P778-F1
#
_entry.id   AF-R5P778-F1
#
_cell.length_a   1.000
_cell.length_b   1.000
_cell.length_c   1.000
_cell.angle_alpha   90.00
_cell.angle_beta   90.00
_cell.angle_gamma   90.00
#
_symmetry.space_group_name_H-M   'P 1'
#
loop_
_entity.id
_entity.type
_entity.pdbx_description
1 polymer ?
#
loop_
_entity_poly.entity_id
_entity_poly.type
_entity_poly.pdbx_seq_one_letter_code
_entity_poly.pdbx_strand_id
1 'polypeptide(L)'
;MVTEEEDIGQSLHILLATRPGERVHRFDFGCGIYRFVHEEMTVTNQTLLKELIADTVLMYEPRVTLNEVTFDLESIYDGVLIICLDYMVRRTNSRSNMVFPFYLREGTAL
;
A
#
# COMPACT_ATOMS: atom_id res chain seq x y z
N MET A 1 -18.83 -15.68 5.61
CA MET A 1 -17.42 -16.14 5.57
C MET A 1 -16.80 -15.44 4.38
N VAL A 2 -15.73 -14.70 4.59
CA VAL A 2 -15.01 -14.00 3.50
C VAL A 2 -14.11 -15.03 2.81
N THR A 3 -14.00 -14.98 1.49
CA THR A 3 -13.07 -15.86 0.76
C THR A 3 -11.63 -15.49 1.12
N GLU A 4 -10.68 -16.44 0.99
CA GLU A 4 -9.28 -16.14 1.36
C GLU A 4 -8.69 -14.97 0.56
N GLU A 5 -9.09 -14.82 -0.69
CA GLU A 5 -8.60 -13.77 -1.58
C GLU A 5 -9.12 -12.39 -1.14
N GLU A 6 -10.38 -12.30 -0.72
CA GLU A 6 -10.96 -11.10 -0.15
C GLU A 6 -10.33 -10.74 1.22
N ASP A 7 -10.05 -11.72 2.07
CA ASP A 7 -9.37 -11.51 3.36
C ASP A 7 -7.95 -10.94 3.17
N ILE A 8 -7.23 -11.46 2.16
CA ILE A 8 -5.91 -10.93 1.76
C ILE A 8 -6.03 -9.48 1.28
N GLY A 9 -7.00 -9.18 0.41
CA GLY A 9 -7.22 -7.82 -0.08
C GLY A 9 -7.54 -6.83 1.05
N GLN A 10 -8.38 -7.24 2.01
CA GLN A 10 -8.67 -6.44 3.20
C GLN A 10 -7.44 -6.25 4.10
N SER A 11 -6.63 -7.29 4.29
CA SER A 11 -5.39 -7.22 5.06
C SER A 11 -4.39 -6.24 4.45
N LEU A 12 -4.17 -6.32 3.13
CA LEU A 12 -3.33 -5.38 2.39
C LEU A 12 -3.85 -3.94 2.50
N HIS A 13 -5.16 -3.74 2.40
CA HIS A 13 -5.78 -2.43 2.58
C HIS A 13 -5.50 -1.85 3.97
N ILE A 14 -5.69 -2.65 5.02
CA ILE A 14 -5.42 -2.24 6.40
C ILE A 14 -3.93 -1.92 6.58
N LEU A 15 -3.04 -2.72 6.00
CA LEU A 15 -1.60 -2.53 6.08
C LEU A 15 -1.15 -1.19 5.48
N LEU A 16 -1.63 -0.87 4.27
CA LEU A 16 -1.30 0.38 3.57
C LEU A 16 -1.96 1.61 4.23
N ALA A 17 -3.15 1.44 4.82
CA ALA A 17 -3.87 2.52 5.49
C ALA A 17 -3.37 2.81 6.92
N THR A 18 -2.61 1.91 7.54
CA THR A 18 -2.14 2.07 8.93
C THR A 18 -0.78 2.76 8.95
N ARG A 19 -0.61 3.76 9.82
CA ARG A 19 0.70 4.39 10.06
C ARG A 19 1.53 3.54 11.04
N PRO A 20 2.84 3.34 10.78
CA PRO A 20 3.74 2.79 11.78
C PRO A 20 3.63 3.59 13.09
N GLY A 21 3.39 2.89 14.19
CA GLY A 21 3.20 3.47 15.52
C GLY A 21 1.74 3.67 15.96
N GLU A 22 0.74 3.55 15.08
CA GLU A 22 -0.68 3.67 15.48
C GLU A 22 -1.15 2.53 16.37
N ARG A 23 -0.54 1.35 16.26
CA ARG A 23 -0.89 0.19 17.07
C ARG A 23 0.02 0.10 18.30
N VAL A 24 -0.55 0.38 19.46
CA VAL A 24 0.11 0.42 20.79
C VAL A 24 0.92 -0.85 21.13
N HIS A 25 0.59 -1.99 20.54
CA HIS A 25 1.31 -3.27 20.73
C HIS A 25 2.04 -3.79 19.49
N ARG A 26 2.02 -3.04 18.39
CA ARG A 26 2.70 -3.37 17.11
C ARG A 26 3.17 -2.08 16.44
N PHE A 27 4.18 -1.44 17.04
CA PHE A 27 4.71 -0.16 16.56
C PHE A 27 5.27 -0.25 15.13
N ASP A 28 5.81 -1.40 14.76
CA ASP A 28 6.38 -1.60 13.42
C ASP A 28 5.32 -1.86 12.33
N PHE A 29 4.06 -2.14 12.72
CA PHE A 29 3.00 -2.47 11.78
C PHE A 29 2.46 -1.21 11.08
N GLY A 30 2.40 -1.29 9.75
CA GLY A 30 1.86 -0.23 8.89
C GLY A 30 2.80 0.05 7.74
N CYS A 31 2.34 0.86 6.79
CA CYS A 31 3.17 1.32 5.69
C CYS A 31 3.47 2.80 5.85
N GLY A 32 4.74 3.18 5.77
CA GLY A 32 5.20 4.56 5.93
C GLY A 32 4.88 5.48 4.75
N ILE A 33 3.83 5.20 3.96
CA ILE A 33 3.43 5.96 2.76
C ILE A 33 3.22 7.44 3.08
N TYR A 34 2.72 7.72 4.29
CA TYR A 34 2.47 9.07 4.79
C TYR A 34 3.71 9.96 4.84
N ARG A 35 4.92 9.39 4.88
CA ARG A 35 6.17 10.19 4.82
C ARG A 35 6.33 10.88 3.46
N PHE A 36 5.77 10.30 2.40
CA PHE A 36 5.85 10.82 1.03
C PHE A 36 4.75 11.85 0.71
N VAL A 37 3.83 12.16 1.63
CA VAL A 37 2.75 13.15 1.41
C VAL A 37 3.32 14.54 1.10
N HIS A 38 4.43 14.90 1.74
CA HIS A 38 5.06 16.21 1.62
C HIS A 38 6.26 16.23 0.66
N GLU A 39 6.58 15.09 0.05
CA GLU A 39 7.71 14.98 -0.86
C GLU A 39 7.25 15.05 -2.32
N GLU A 40 8.09 15.61 -3.19
CA GLU A 40 7.84 15.56 -4.63
C GLU A 40 7.95 14.11 -5.13
N MET A 41 7.04 13.69 -6.01
CA MET A 41 7.02 12.33 -6.56
C MET A 41 8.07 12.15 -7.68
N THR A 42 9.34 12.35 -7.32
CA THR A 42 10.48 12.10 -8.20
C THR A 42 10.68 10.59 -8.44
N VAL A 43 11.43 10.21 -9.49
CA VAL A 43 11.74 8.80 -9.77
C VAL A 43 12.42 8.11 -8.57
N THR A 44 13.26 8.84 -7.85
CA THR A 44 13.90 8.35 -6.62
C THR A 44 12.87 8.03 -5.55
N ASN A 45 11.92 8.94 -5.30
CA ASN A 45 10.89 8.76 -4.29
C ASN A 45 9.90 7.66 -4.66
N GLN A 46 9.57 7.51 -5.95
CA GLN A 46 8.79 6.37 -6.45
C GLN A 46 9.50 5.04 -6.17
N THR A 47 10.81 4.98 -6.40
CA THR A 47 11.60 3.75 -6.15
C THR A 47 11.63 3.43 -4.66
N LEU A 48 11.89 4.42 -3.80
CA LEU A 48 11.89 4.26 -2.35
C LEU A 48 10.51 3.82 -1.83
N LEU A 49 9.44 4.42 -2.33
CA LEU A 49 8.07 4.05 -1.96
C LEU A 49 7.74 2.62 -2.42
N LYS A 50 8.17 2.23 -3.61
CA LYS A 50 8.00 0.86 -4.13
C LYS A 50 8.71 -0.16 -3.25
N GLU A 51 9.97 0.09 -2.89
CA GLU A 51 10.73 -0.77 -1.97
C GLU A 51 10.05 -0.84 -0.60
N LEU A 52 9.62 0.29 -0.04
CA LEU A 52 8.94 0.33 1.24
C LEU A 52 7.65 -0.50 1.23
N ILE A 53 6.82 -0.37 0.19
CA ILE A 53 5.59 -1.16 0.04
C ILE A 53 5.94 -2.64 -0.10
N ALA A 54 6.92 -2.98 -0.91
CA ALA A 54 7.35 -4.36 -1.12
C ALA A 54 7.83 -5.03 0.18
N ASP A 55 8.70 -4.36 0.93
CA ASP A 55 9.22 -4.85 2.20
C ASP A 55 8.11 -5.00 3.24
N THR A 56 7.20 -4.03 3.32
CA THR A 56 6.07 -4.04 4.25
C THR A 56 5.13 -5.21 3.94
N VAL A 57 4.77 -5.41 2.66
CA VAL A 57 3.92 -6.53 2.24
C VAL A 57 4.61 -7.87 2.51
N LEU A 58 5.91 -7.98 2.21
CA LEU A 58 6.69 -9.19 2.46
C LEU A 58 6.73 -9.55 3.96
N MET A 59 6.84 -8.55 4.84
CA MET A 59 6.93 -8.74 6.28
C MET A 59 5.57 -9.09 6.92
N TYR A 60 4.50 -8.42 6.49
CA TYR A 60 3.21 -8.49 7.17
C TYR A 60 2.16 -9.35 6.48
N GLU A 61 2.34 -9.69 5.19
CA GLU A 61 1.39 -10.51 4.43
C GLU A 61 2.09 -11.64 3.65
N PRO A 62 2.62 -12.68 4.34
CA PRO A 62 3.41 -13.75 3.73
C PRO A 62 2.60 -14.69 2.82
N ARG A 63 1.26 -14.56 2.81
CA ARG A 63 0.34 -15.30 1.95
C ARG A 63 0.39 -14.83 0.50
N VAL A 64 0.87 -13.61 0.26
CA VAL A 64 1.02 -13.06 -1.09
C VAL A 64 2.47 -13.00 -1.53
N THR A 65 2.68 -13.04 -2.84
CA THR A 65 3.93 -12.68 -3.49
C THR A 65 3.65 -11.46 -4.34
N LEU A 66 4.27 -10.34 -3.98
CA LEU A 66 4.15 -9.10 -4.72
C LEU A 66 4.95 -9.22 -6.02
N ASN A 67 4.29 -9.02 -7.16
CA ASN A 67 4.91 -9.09 -8.48
C ASN A 67 5.35 -7.71 -8.93
N GLU A 68 4.47 -6.72 -8.79
CA GLU A 68 4.72 -5.36 -9.24
C GLU A 68 3.98 -4.35 -8.38
N VAL A 69 4.59 -3.17 -8.23
CA VAL A 69 3.94 -1.97 -7.73
C VAL A 69 4.13 -0.89 -8.77
N THR A 70 3.02 -0.26 -9.17
CA THR A 70 2.98 0.88 -10.07
C THR A 70 2.22 2.04 -9.42
N PHE A 71 2.50 3.25 -9.89
CA PHE A 71 1.87 4.47 -9.40
C PHE A 71 1.26 5.20 -10.58
N ASP A 72 0.02 5.65 -10.44
CA ASP A 72 -0.55 6.61 -11.36
C ASP A 72 -0.16 8.03 -10.93
N LEU A 73 0.67 8.66 -11.76
CA LEU A 73 1.18 10.00 -11.53
C LEU A 73 0.24 11.09 -12.08
N GLU A 74 -0.73 10.73 -12.93
CA GLU A 74 -1.69 11.70 -13.49
C GLU A 74 -2.65 12.17 -12.39
N SER A 75 -3.14 11.24 -11.57
CA SER A 75 -4.04 11.54 -10.45
C SER A 75 -3.38 12.36 -9.33
N ILE A 76 -2.05 12.47 -9.31
CA ILE A 76 -1.32 13.27 -8.31
C ILE A 76 -1.67 14.76 -8.44
N TYR A 77 -1.93 15.24 -9.66
CA TYR A 77 -2.36 16.62 -9.89
C TYR A 77 -3.72 16.93 -9.23
N ASP A 78 -4.56 15.91 -9.04
CA ASP A 78 -5.83 15.99 -8.30
C ASP A 78 -5.65 15.77 -6.79
N GLY A 79 -4.42 15.57 -6.32
CA GLY A 79 -4.08 15.31 -4.92
C GLY A 79 -4.35 13.87 -4.48
N VAL A 80 -4.35 12.91 -5.42
CA VAL A 80 -4.54 11.49 -5.14
C VAL A 80 -3.40 10.67 -5.74
N LEU A 81 -2.65 9.98 -4.91
CA LEU A 81 -1.68 8.99 -5.35
C LEU A 81 -2.38 7.62 -5.45
N ILE A 82 -2.59 7.13 -6.66
CA ILE A 82 -3.14 5.78 -6.84
C ILE A 82 -1.98 4.79 -6.90
N ILE A 83 -1.99 3.85 -5.97
CA ILE A 83 -1.00 2.77 -5.85
C ILE A 83 -1.63 1.49 -6.37
N CYS A 84 -1.05 0.92 -7.41
CA CYS A 84 -1.49 -0.34 -7.99
C CYS A 84 -0.53 -1.45 -7.60
N LEU A 85 -1.04 -2.47 -6.91
CA LEU A 85 -0.30 -3.64 -6.48
C LEU A 85 -0.76 -4.85 -7.30
N ASP A 86 0.16 -5.45 -8.04
CA ASP A 86 -0.03 -6.73 -8.69
C ASP A 86 0.62 -7.82 -7.83
N TYR A 87 -0.17 -8.80 -7.41
CA TYR A 87 0.30 -9.85 -6.53
C TYR A 87 -0.30 -11.21 -6.87
N MET A 88 0.33 -12.24 -6.32
CA MET A 88 -0.10 -13.63 -6.46
C MET A 88 -0.40 -14.20 -5.09
N VAL A 89 -1.58 -14.79 -4.93
CA VAL A 89 -1.93 -15.53 -3.72
C VAL A 89 -1.23 -16.89 -3.77
N ARG A 90 -0.29 -17.14 -2.86
CA ARG A 90 0.60 -18.33 -2.92
C ARG A 90 -0.16 -19.65 -2.85
N ARG A 91 -1.28 -19.68 -2.12
CA ARG A 91 -2.04 -20.92 -1.92
C ARG A 91 -2.87 -21.31 -3.14
N THR A 92 -3.55 -20.35 -3.77
CA THR A 92 -4.39 -20.60 -4.94
C THR A 92 -3.62 -20.45 -6.25
N ASN A 93 -2.39 -19.93 -6.19
CA ASN A 93 -1.59 -19.54 -7.35
C ASN A 93 -2.36 -18.57 -8.29
N SER A 94 -3.32 -17.83 -7.71
CA SER A 94 -4.18 -16.90 -8.41
C SER A 94 -3.50 -15.55 -8.48
N ARG A 95 -3.50 -14.93 -9.67
CA ARG A 95 -3.03 -13.56 -9.85
C ARG A 95 -4.18 -12.61 -9.57
N SER A 96 -3.91 -11.60 -8.76
CA SER A 96 -4.87 -10.56 -8.40
C SER A 96 -4.20 -9.20 -8.43
N ASN A 97 -5.01 -8.16 -8.51
CA ASN A 97 -4.56 -6.78 -8.45
C ASN A 97 -5.36 -6.03 -7.39
N MET A 98 -4.72 -5.02 -6.80
CA MET A 98 -5.34 -4.13 -5.83
C MET A 98 -4.97 -2.70 -6.19
N VAL A 99 -5.98 -1.85 -6.23
CA VAL A 99 -5.82 -0.41 -6.42
C VAL A 99 -6.10 0.27 -5.08
N PHE A 100 -5.10 0.98 -4.56
CA PHE A 100 -5.17 1.70 -3.31
C PHE A 100 -5.06 3.21 -3.56
N PRO A 101 -6.16 3.97 -3.42
CA PRO A 101 -6.12 5.42 -3.54
C PRO A 101 -5.62 6.04 -2.23
N PHE A 102 -4.50 6.75 -2.30
CA PHE A 102 -3.93 7.49 -1.20
C PHE A 102 -4.13 8.99 -1.40
N TYR A 103 -4.97 9.58 -0.56
CA TYR A 103 -5.28 11.01 -0.65
C TYR A 103 -4.15 11.84 0.00
N LEU A 104 -3.48 12.66 -0.82
CA LEU A 104 -2.40 13.56 -0.41
C LEU A 104 -2.91 14.81 0.28
N ARG A 105 -4.20 15.14 0.12
CA ARG A 105 -4.79 16.33 0.75
C ARG A 105 -4.76 16.20 2.27
N GLU A 106 -4.16 17.22 2.90
CA GLU A 106 -4.40 17.56 4.29
C GLU A 106 -5.89 17.48 4.58
N GLY A 107 -6.25 16.97 5.76
CA GLY A 107 -7.63 16.92 6.20
C GLY A 107 -8.27 18.29 6.01
N THR A 108 -9.12 18.43 4.99
CA THR A 108 -10.23 19.36 5.06
C THR A 108 -11.12 18.78 6.13
N ALA A 109 -10.84 19.17 7.38
CA ALA A 109 -11.80 19.08 8.45
C ALA A 109 -13.09 19.74 7.93
N LEU A 110 -14.15 18.94 7.89
CA LEU A 110 -15.51 19.44 7.95
C LEU A 110 -15.72 20.22 9.26
#